data_AF-A0A3D4B295-F1
#
_entry.id   AF-A0A3D4B295-F1
#
_cell.length_a   1.000
_cell.length_b   1.000
_cell.length_c   1.000
_cell.angle_alpha   90.00
_cell.angle_beta   90.00
_cell.angle_gamma   90.00
#
_symmetry.space_group_name_H-M   'P 1'
#
loop_
_entity.id
_entity.type
_entity.pdbx_description
1 polymer ?
#
loop_
_entity_poly.entity_id
_entity_poly.type
_entity_poly.pdbx_seq_one_letter_code
_entity_poly.pdbx_strand_id
1 'polypeptide(L)'
;MTSDMELSNQSEELLATLARQDTAYMALLLFSIEEEDRRRKQPLTYETDVTLNEVPGKFTWQVSADPSYGFPDAFDRKVFKILEALILENERPIKNPLFFSLYRILQVLGLPPLGAQFTRVRTSVQCIASVKIHAQ
;
A
#
# COMPACT_ATOMS: atom_id res chain seq x y z
N MET A 1 15.34 -24.97 -26.50
CA MET A 1 14.97 -25.25 -25.10
C MET A 1 15.67 -24.34 -24.09
N THR A 2 16.71 -23.58 -24.47
CA THR A 2 17.41 -22.63 -23.59
C THR A 2 16.75 -21.25 -23.53
N SER A 3 16.21 -20.72 -24.64
CA SER A 3 15.62 -19.36 -24.68
C SER A 3 14.35 -19.19 -23.86
N ASP A 4 13.47 -20.20 -23.80
CA ASP A 4 12.20 -20.11 -23.05
C ASP A 4 12.43 -20.09 -21.54
N MET A 5 13.49 -20.79 -21.08
CA MET A 5 13.87 -20.83 -19.67
C MET A 5 14.56 -19.52 -19.24
N GLU A 6 15.33 -18.89 -20.13
CA GLU A 6 15.91 -17.55 -19.93
C GLU A 6 14.83 -16.46 -19.90
N LEU A 7 13.85 -16.50 -20.81
CA LEU A 7 12.73 -15.55 -20.82
C LEU A 7 11.85 -15.66 -19.56
N SER A 8 11.61 -16.89 -19.08
CA SER A 8 10.87 -17.13 -17.83
C SER A 8 11.59 -16.56 -16.61
N ASN A 9 12.89 -16.87 -16.44
CA ASN A 9 13.69 -16.36 -15.33
C ASN A 9 13.80 -14.83 -15.34
N GLN A 10 13.90 -14.21 -16.52
CA GLN A 10 13.96 -12.75 -16.66
C GLN A 10 12.63 -12.08 -16.25
N SER A 11 11.50 -12.67 -16.63
CA SER A 11 10.18 -12.19 -16.19
C SER A 11 10.00 -12.29 -14.67
N GLU A 12 10.51 -13.36 -14.05
CA GLU A 12 10.46 -13.51 -12.59
C GLU A 12 11.36 -12.50 -11.87
N GLU A 13 12.56 -12.23 -12.39
CA GLU A 13 13.48 -11.26 -11.83
C GLU A 13 12.93 -9.83 -11.91
N LEU A 14 12.25 -9.50 -13.01
CA LEU A 14 11.50 -8.26 -13.15
C LEU A 14 10.37 -8.14 -12.17
N LEU A 15 9.52 -9.16 -12.07
CA LEU A 15 8.41 -9.19 -11.13
C LEU A 15 8.91 -9.08 -9.68
N ALA A 16 10.06 -9.67 -9.37
CA ALA A 16 10.68 -9.58 -8.05
C ALA A 16 11.31 -8.19 -7.77
N THR A 17 11.80 -7.50 -8.80
CA THR A 17 12.35 -6.14 -8.68
C THR A 17 11.23 -5.12 -8.57
N LEU A 18 10.22 -5.22 -9.42
CA LEU A 18 8.99 -4.44 -9.38
C LEU A 18 8.29 -4.64 -8.03
N ALA A 19 8.06 -5.88 -7.57
CA ALA A 19 7.41 -6.13 -6.28
C ALA A 19 8.17 -5.54 -5.08
N ARG A 20 9.52 -5.55 -5.12
CA ARG A 20 10.35 -4.93 -4.07
C ARG A 20 10.25 -3.40 -4.09
N GLN A 21 10.28 -2.80 -5.28
CA GLN A 21 10.07 -1.36 -5.44
C GLN A 21 8.65 -0.97 -5.05
N ASP A 22 7.63 -1.72 -5.48
CA ASP A 22 6.22 -1.53 -5.15
C ASP A 22 6.00 -1.48 -3.65
N THR A 23 6.56 -2.45 -2.90
CA THR A 23 6.36 -2.51 -1.44
C THR A 23 6.94 -1.29 -0.73
N ALA A 24 8.10 -0.80 -1.18
CA ALA A 24 8.78 0.36 -0.59
C ALA A 24 8.12 1.69 -1.00
N TYR A 25 7.77 1.86 -2.28
CA TYR A 25 7.18 3.07 -2.82
C TYR A 25 5.71 3.24 -2.44
N MET A 26 4.91 2.17 -2.46
CA MET A 26 3.51 2.23 -2.04
C MET A 26 3.40 2.61 -0.55
N ALA A 27 4.24 2.06 0.32
CA ALA A 27 4.19 2.40 1.75
C ALA A 27 4.58 3.86 2.10
N LEU A 28 5.31 4.56 1.21
CA LEU A 28 5.80 5.92 1.44
C LEU A 28 4.96 6.99 0.74
N LEU A 29 4.35 6.69 -0.41
CA LEU A 29 3.69 7.66 -1.27
C LEU A 29 2.15 7.61 -1.23
N LEU A 30 1.56 6.64 -0.52
CA LEU A 30 0.11 6.57 -0.28
C LEU A 30 -0.37 7.55 0.81
N PHE A 31 0.55 8.10 1.61
CA PHE A 31 0.20 8.88 2.79
C PHE A 31 0.55 10.36 2.58
N SER A 32 -0.49 11.17 2.55
CA SER A 32 -0.43 12.62 2.49
C SER A 32 0.32 13.18 3.69
N ILE A 33 1.35 13.98 3.44
CA ILE A 33 2.10 14.71 4.47
C ILE A 33 1.38 16.03 4.81
N GLU A 34 0.76 16.66 3.82
CA GLU A 34 0.06 17.94 3.95
C GLU A 34 -1.47 17.78 3.89
N GLU A 35 -2.22 18.67 4.55
CA GLU A 35 -3.69 18.64 4.50
C GLU A 35 -4.25 18.95 3.11
N GLU A 36 -3.53 19.74 2.31
CA GLU A 36 -3.95 20.12 0.96
C GLU A 36 -3.92 18.91 0.02
N ASP A 37 -2.88 18.09 0.11
CA ASP A 37 -2.75 16.82 -0.60
C ASP A 37 -3.85 15.82 -0.21
N ARG A 38 -4.33 15.85 1.04
CA ARG A 38 -5.46 15.01 1.50
C ARG A 38 -6.75 15.31 0.74
N ARG A 39 -6.95 16.58 0.35
CA ARG A 39 -8.15 17.05 -0.37
C ARG A 39 -8.02 16.91 -1.88
N ARG A 40 -6.83 16.59 -2.40
CA ARG A 40 -6.65 16.34 -3.83
C ARG A 40 -7.44 15.10 -4.21
N LYS A 41 -8.33 15.27 -5.19
CA LYS A 41 -9.11 14.17 -5.80
C LYS A 41 -8.46 13.66 -7.10
N GLN A 42 -7.38 14.31 -7.53
CA GLN A 42 -6.65 13.93 -8.73
C GLN A 42 -5.74 12.74 -8.41
N PRO A 43 -5.65 11.74 -9.29
CA PRO A 43 -4.69 10.65 -9.13
C PRO A 43 -3.25 11.18 -9.08
N LEU A 44 -2.44 10.58 -8.23
CA LEU A 44 -1.00 10.81 -8.19
C LEU A 44 -0.34 9.88 -9.20
N THR A 45 0.41 10.45 -10.15
CA THR A 45 1.16 9.68 -11.15
C THR A 45 2.61 9.57 -10.70
N TYR A 46 3.13 8.35 -10.71
CA TYR A 46 4.52 8.03 -10.43
C TYR A 46 5.15 7.39 -11.64
N GLU A 47 6.33 7.87 -12.03
CA GLU A 47 7.13 7.28 -13.09
C GLU A 47 8.39 6.66 -12.46
N THR A 48 8.76 5.48 -12.94
CA THR A 48 10.04 4.84 -12.60
C THR A 48 10.72 4.42 -13.88
N ASP A 49 11.98 4.80 -14.02
CA ASP A 49 12.84 4.29 -15.07
C ASP A 49 13.23 2.85 -14.73
N VAL A 50 12.91 1.93 -15.63
CA VAL A 50 13.28 0.52 -15.53
C VAL A 50 14.21 0.18 -16.67
N THR A 51 15.28 -0.58 -16.40
CA THR A 51 16.15 -1.08 -17.46
C THR A 51 15.84 -2.55 -17.68
N LEU A 52 15.31 -2.86 -18.86
CA LEU A 52 14.95 -4.20 -19.27
C LEU A 52 15.94 -4.70 -20.32
N ASN A 53 16.79 -5.68 -20.00
CA ASN A 53 17.75 -6.23 -20.97
C ASN A 53 18.55 -5.11 -21.69
N GLU A 54 19.10 -4.16 -20.93
CA GLU A 54 19.83 -2.97 -21.43
C GLU A 54 18.99 -1.97 -22.24
N VAL A 55 17.68 -2.19 -22.37
CA VAL A 55 16.72 -1.24 -22.96
C VAL A 55 16.11 -0.39 -21.85
N PRO A 56 16.28 0.94 -21.86
CA PRO A 56 15.58 1.82 -20.93
C PRO A 56 14.09 1.86 -21.28
N GLY A 57 13.25 1.66 -20.26
CA GLY A 57 11.81 1.80 -20.30
C GLY A 57 11.31 2.67 -19.16
N LYS A 58 10.07 3.12 -19.27
CA LYS A 58 9.37 3.84 -18.21
C LYS A 58 8.16 3.05 -17.77
N PHE A 59 8.02 2.89 -16.48
CA PHE A 59 6.84 2.31 -15.86
C PHE A 59 6.05 3.41 -15.16
N THR A 60 4.75 3.48 -15.42
CA THR A 60 3.88 4.51 -14.86
C THR A 60 2.83 3.89 -13.94
N TRP A 61 2.73 4.40 -12.72
CA TRP A 61 1.70 4.04 -11.76
C TRP A 61 0.80 5.24 -11.48
N GLN A 62 -0.50 5.02 -11.42
CA GLN A 62 -1.46 6.00 -10.95
C GLN A 62 -2.11 5.52 -9.67
N VAL A 63 -2.05 6.35 -8.64
CA VAL A 63 -2.69 6.12 -7.34
C VAL A 63 -3.87 7.05 -7.21
N SER A 64 -5.06 6.51 -7.02
CA SER A 64 -6.28 7.29 -6.84
C SER A 64 -6.90 7.05 -5.46
N ALA A 65 -7.25 8.15 -4.81
CA ALA A 65 -8.00 8.15 -3.56
C ALA A 65 -9.49 8.04 -3.80
N ASP A 66 -10.21 7.45 -2.84
CA ASP A 66 -11.67 7.47 -2.86
C ASP A 66 -12.21 8.88 -2.57
N PRO A 67 -13.19 9.39 -3.34
CA PRO A 67 -13.73 10.73 -3.15
C PRO A 67 -14.32 11.02 -1.76
N SER A 68 -14.74 9.97 -1.04
CA SER A 68 -15.36 10.06 0.29
C SER A 68 -14.33 10.18 1.41
N TYR A 69 -13.14 9.62 1.21
CA TYR A 69 -12.09 9.52 2.23
C TYR A 69 -10.88 10.42 1.95
N GLY A 70 -10.55 10.66 0.68
CA GLY A 70 -9.31 11.33 0.28
C GLY A 70 -8.09 10.41 0.41
N PHE A 71 -6.90 10.99 0.26
CA PHE A 71 -5.67 10.24 0.48
C PHE A 71 -5.45 9.94 1.97
N PRO A 72 -4.96 8.74 2.32
CA PRO A 72 -4.55 8.43 3.69
C PRO A 72 -3.57 9.47 4.26
N ASP A 73 -3.59 9.73 5.57
CA ASP A 73 -2.71 10.69 6.24
C ASP A 73 -1.67 10.03 7.17
N ALA A 74 -0.95 10.84 7.95
CA ALA A 74 0.04 10.36 8.91
C ALA A 74 -0.55 9.46 10.02
N PHE A 75 -1.81 9.63 10.40
CA PHE A 75 -2.50 8.72 11.31
C PHE A 75 -2.78 7.39 10.62
N ASP A 76 -3.27 7.43 9.39
CA ASP A 76 -3.53 6.23 8.59
C ASP A 76 -2.26 5.43 8.35
N ARG A 77 -1.11 6.09 8.16
CA ARG A 77 0.18 5.43 8.06
C ARG A 77 0.53 4.60 9.30
N LYS A 78 0.22 5.11 10.49
CA LYS A 78 0.44 4.36 11.76
C LYS A 78 -0.47 3.14 11.82
N VAL A 79 -1.74 3.31 11.46
CA VAL A 79 -2.70 2.19 11.40
C VAL A 79 -2.23 1.13 10.39
N PHE A 80 -1.80 1.54 9.20
CA PHE A 80 -1.26 0.64 8.18
C PHE A 80 -0.07 -0.18 8.68
N LYS A 81 0.91 0.45 9.33
CA LYS A 81 2.07 -0.26 9.90
C LYS A 81 1.68 -1.28 10.96
N ILE A 82 0.67 -0.98 11.77
CA ILE A 82 0.14 -1.94 12.75
C ILE A 82 -0.57 -3.09 12.04
N LEU A 83 -1.36 -2.81 10.99
CA LEU A 83 -1.98 -3.86 10.19
C LEU A 83 -0.94 -4.77 9.52
N GLU A 84 0.13 -4.23 8.95
CA GLU A 84 1.23 -5.04 8.39
C GLU A 84 1.79 -5.99 9.45
N ALA A 85 2.08 -5.49 10.66
CA ALA A 85 2.56 -6.33 11.74
C ALA A 85 1.55 -7.44 12.13
N LEU A 86 0.27 -7.09 12.26
CA LEU A 86 -0.79 -8.06 12.58
C LEU A 86 -0.96 -9.11 11.47
N ILE A 87 -0.81 -8.73 10.20
CA ILE A 87 -0.87 -9.66 9.06
C ILE A 87 0.32 -10.63 9.10
N LEU A 88 1.52 -10.15 9.44
CA LEU A 88 2.71 -11.00 9.54
C LEU A 88 2.63 -12.04 10.66
N GLU A 89 1.80 -11.82 11.68
CA GLU A 89 1.52 -12.81 12.73
C GLU A 89 0.58 -13.93 12.29
N ASN A 90 -0.09 -13.81 11.14
CA ASN A 90 -0.98 -14.87 10.64
C ASN A 90 -0.19 -16.02 10.01
N GLU A 91 -0.74 -17.23 10.08
CA GLU A 91 -0.17 -18.40 9.42
C GLU A 91 -0.04 -18.17 7.90
N ARG A 92 1.11 -18.56 7.33
CA ARG A 92 1.32 -18.50 5.88
C ARG A 92 0.82 -19.79 5.21
N PRO A 93 0.26 -19.71 3.99
CA PRO A 93 0.00 -18.51 3.19
C PRO A 93 -1.14 -17.67 3.78
N ILE A 94 -1.06 -16.34 3.63
CA ILE A 94 -2.08 -15.42 4.14
C ILE A 94 -3.42 -15.76 3.48
N LYS A 95 -4.42 -16.14 4.28
CA LYS A 95 -5.78 -16.43 3.82
C LYS A 95 -6.70 -15.25 4.11
N ASN A 96 -7.52 -14.88 3.13
CA ASN A 96 -8.60 -13.90 3.29
C ASN A 96 -9.89 -14.65 3.70
N PRO A 97 -10.75 -14.15 4.62
CA PRO A 97 -10.65 -12.89 5.36
C PRO A 97 -9.54 -12.84 6.42
N LEU A 98 -8.88 -11.70 6.53
CA LEU A 98 -7.97 -11.39 7.63
C LEU A 98 -8.76 -11.01 8.89
N PHE A 99 -8.45 -11.66 10.02
CA PHE A 99 -9.08 -11.37 11.30
C PHE A 99 -8.11 -10.61 12.21
N PHE A 100 -8.52 -9.41 12.64
CA PHE A 100 -7.78 -8.61 13.60
C PHE A 100 -8.72 -7.80 14.49
N SER A 101 -8.21 -7.38 15.65
CA SER A 101 -8.98 -6.61 16.63
C SER A 101 -8.66 -5.12 16.53
N LEU A 102 -9.68 -4.28 16.34
CA LEU A 102 -9.53 -2.81 16.42
C LEU A 102 -9.02 -2.35 17.79
N TYR A 103 -9.38 -3.10 18.85
CA TYR A 103 -8.89 -2.81 20.19
C TYR A 103 -7.38 -3.00 20.29
N ARG A 104 -6.82 -4.04 19.63
CA ARG A 104 -5.37 -4.25 19.57
C ARG A 104 -4.67 -3.09 18.85
N ILE A 105 -5.27 -2.57 17.78
CA ILE A 105 -4.74 -1.38 17.09
C ILE A 105 -4.72 -0.17 18.02
N LEU A 106 -5.81 0.08 18.76
CA LEU A 106 -5.84 1.18 19.75
C LEU A 106 -4.79 1.03 20.85
N GLN A 107 -4.61 -0.19 21.37
CA GLN A 107 -3.59 -0.48 22.37
C GLN A 107 -2.18 -0.17 21.86
N VAL A 108 -1.83 -0.60 20.64
CA VAL A 108 -0.51 -0.35 20.04
C VAL A 108 -0.31 1.16 19.76
N LEU A 109 -1.39 1.89 19.43
CA LEU A 109 -1.35 3.35 19.29
C LEU A 109 -1.27 4.11 20.63
N GLY A 110 -1.44 3.43 21.77
CA GLY A 110 -1.53 4.07 23.08
C GLY A 110 -2.80 4.92 23.26
N LEU A 111 -3.87 4.59 22.53
CA LEU A 111 -5.14 5.33 22.58
C LEU A 111 -6.13 4.66 23.54
N PRO A 112 -6.90 5.45 24.30
CA PRO A 112 -7.92 4.89 25.18
C PRO A 112 -9.05 4.25 24.34
N PRO A 113 -9.71 3.20 24.84
CA PRO A 113 -10.77 2.48 24.14
C PRO A 113 -12.10 3.25 24.16
N LEU A 114 -12.10 4.47 23.61
CA LEU A 114 -13.26 5.32 23.46
C LEU A 114 -13.92 5.11 22.09
N GLY A 115 -15.25 5.20 22.02
CA GLY A 115 -16.01 5.02 20.77
C GLY A 115 -15.50 5.88 19.62
N ALA A 116 -15.13 7.14 19.90
CA ALA A 116 -14.55 8.03 18.90
C ALA A 116 -13.23 7.50 18.30
N GLN A 117 -12.38 6.86 19.11
CA GLN A 117 -11.11 6.30 18.64
C GLN A 117 -11.33 5.02 17.82
N PHE A 118 -12.28 4.17 18.22
CA PHE A 118 -12.69 3.03 17.40
C PHE A 118 -13.23 3.46 16.04
N THR A 119 -14.07 4.50 16.00
CA THR A 119 -14.57 5.06 14.75
C THR A 119 -13.42 5.60 13.90
N ARG A 120 -12.49 6.36 14.50
CA ARG A 120 -11.33 6.90 13.78
C ARG A 120 -10.45 5.81 13.15
N VAL A 121 -10.12 4.76 13.91
CA VAL A 121 -9.36 3.62 13.38
C VAL A 121 -10.15 2.88 12.30
N ARG A 122 -11.46 2.70 12.46
CA ARG A 122 -12.30 2.08 11.43
C ARG A 122 -12.29 2.87 10.13
N THR A 123 -12.48 4.18 10.21
CA THR A 123 -12.41 5.09 9.05
C THR A 123 -11.04 5.04 8.40
N SER A 124 -9.97 4.98 9.20
CA SER A 124 -8.61 4.81 8.70
C SER A 124 -8.42 3.52 7.90
N VAL A 125 -8.87 2.38 8.44
CA VAL A 125 -8.85 1.09 7.73
C VAL A 125 -9.63 1.16 6.41
N GLN A 126 -10.80 1.80 6.42
CA GLN A 126 -11.61 1.99 5.21
C GLN A 126 -10.92 2.89 4.17
N CYS A 127 -10.31 3.99 4.61
CA CYS A 127 -9.56 4.89 3.75
C CYS A 127 -8.41 4.15 3.07
N ILE A 128 -7.58 3.44 3.84
CA ILE A 128 -6.47 2.63 3.34
C ILE A 128 -6.96 1.60 2.31
N ALA A 129 -8.02 0.85 2.63
CA ALA A 129 -8.58 -0.18 1.75
C ALA A 129 -9.24 0.39 0.49
N SER A 130 -9.59 1.67 0.48
CA SER A 130 -10.25 2.33 -0.64
C SER A 130 -9.30 2.89 -1.70
N VAL A 131 -7.99 2.99 -1.38
CA VAL A 131 -7.00 3.48 -2.34
C VAL A 131 -6.80 2.47 -3.46
N LYS A 132 -6.82 2.96 -4.70
CA LYS A 132 -6.63 2.14 -5.90
C LYS A 132 -5.33 2.48 -6.57
N ILE A 133 -4.59 1.44 -6.96
CA ILE A 133 -3.35 1.53 -7.70
C ILE A 133 -3.62 0.97 -9.10
N HIS A 134 -3.30 1.77 -10.12
CA HIS A 134 -3.41 1.41 -11.53
C HIS A 134 -2.01 1.41 -12.13
N ALA A 135 -1.58 0.26 -12.65
CA ALA A 135 -0.33 0.13 -13.39
C ALA A 135 -0.61 0.34 -14.89
N GLN A 136 0.24 1.09 -15.58
CA GLN A 136 0.16 1.36 -17.01
C GLN A 136 1.42 0.95 -17.75
#